data_AF-A0A653AXW9-F1
#
_entry.id   AF-A0A653AXW9-F1
#
_cell.length_a   1.000
_cell.length_b   1.000
_cell.length_c   1.000
_cell.angle_alpha   90.00
_cell.angle_beta   90.00
_cell.angle_gamma   90.00
#
_symmetry.space_group_name_H-M   'P 1'
#
loop_
_entity.id
_entity.type
_entity.pdbx_description
1 polymer ?
#
loop_
_entity_poly.entity_id
_entity_poly.type
_entity_poly.pdbx_seq_one_letter_code
_entity_poly.pdbx_strand_id
1 'polypeptide(L)'
;MAEFESCVVPFPFQRRPLHECERFPLPSDAAAELRGVMLGNLLDQVAEPDGLQPADLRVRIAAYSALALLDEMVVLYRRALSEVRGGAPRSNAKHQPGHGSSTVERAEGRP
;
A
#
# COMPACT_ATOMS: atom_id res chain seq x y z
N MET A 1 -14.72 58.45 19.47
CA MET A 1 -13.89 57.72 18.49
C MET A 1 -13.54 56.39 19.14
N ALA A 2 -13.86 55.26 18.53
CA ALA A 2 -13.62 53.93 19.11
C ALA A 2 -12.27 53.41 18.61
N GLU A 3 -11.35 53.21 19.54
CA GLU A 3 -10.02 52.65 19.27
C GLU A 3 -10.18 51.15 19.01
N PHE A 4 -9.86 50.70 17.80
CA PHE A 4 -9.87 49.28 17.46
C PHE A 4 -8.53 48.68 17.90
N GLU A 5 -8.54 47.92 19.00
CA GLU A 5 -7.42 47.05 19.36
C GLU A 5 -7.33 45.94 18.30
N SER A 6 -6.29 46.02 17.45
CA SER A 6 -6.06 45.04 16.40
C SER A 6 -5.60 43.72 17.02
N CYS A 7 -6.51 42.78 17.24
CA CYS A 7 -6.17 41.42 17.63
C CYS A 7 -5.65 40.65 16.39
N VAL A 8 -4.34 40.73 16.16
CA VAL A 8 -3.66 39.90 15.14
C VAL A 8 -3.44 38.52 15.75
N VAL A 9 -4.32 37.58 15.44
CA VAL A 9 -4.13 36.17 15.78
C VAL A 9 -3.07 35.57 14.83
N PRO A 10 -1.99 34.96 15.33
CA PRO A 10 -1.01 34.33 14.48
C PRO A 10 -1.66 33.17 13.71
N PHE A 11 -1.46 33.15 12.40
CA PHE A 11 -1.83 32.02 11.56
C PHE A 11 -1.09 30.77 12.08
N PRO A 12 -1.78 29.63 12.31
CA PRO A 12 -1.13 28.46 12.90
C PRO A 12 -0.07 27.90 11.94
N PHE A 13 1.18 28.34 12.12
CA PHE A 13 2.38 27.83 11.47
C PHE A 13 2.86 26.56 12.19
N GLN A 14 2.02 25.53 12.20
CA GLN A 14 2.48 24.17 12.44
C GLN A 14 1.76 23.26 11.46
N ARG A 15 2.37 23.07 10.29
CA ARG A 15 2.24 21.81 9.57
C ARG A 15 2.85 20.77 10.49
N ARG A 16 2.07 20.24 11.45
CA ARG A 16 2.45 19.01 12.15
C ARG A 16 2.77 18.02 11.04
N PRO A 17 4.01 17.54 10.91
CA PRO A 17 4.23 16.40 10.05
C PRO A 17 3.29 15.32 10.58
N LEU A 18 2.34 14.86 9.78
CA LEU A 18 1.50 13.70 10.11
C LEU A 18 2.35 12.40 10.15
N HIS A 19 3.64 12.51 10.43
CA HIS A 19 4.65 11.46 10.35
C HIS A 19 4.85 10.72 11.68
N GLU A 20 4.34 11.22 12.80
CA GLU A 20 4.52 10.55 14.10
C GLU A 20 3.56 9.38 14.35
N CYS A 21 2.61 9.10 13.44
CA CYS A 21 1.83 7.86 13.46
C CYS A 21 2.65 6.61 13.03
N GLU A 22 3.96 6.75 12.78
CA GLU A 22 4.92 5.66 12.66
C GLU A 22 5.22 5.00 14.01
N ARG A 23 4.27 4.24 14.56
CA ARG A 23 4.58 3.25 15.62
C ARG A 23 3.80 1.96 15.48
N PHE A 24 3.40 1.59 14.27
CA PHE A 24 3.05 0.20 14.03
C PHE A 24 4.33 -0.53 13.62
N PRO A 25 4.81 -1.52 14.40
CA PRO A 25 5.98 -2.34 14.06
C PRO A 25 5.73 -3.30 12.87
N LEU A 26 4.79 -2.93 11.99
CA LEU A 26 4.37 -3.70 10.83
C LEU A 26 5.25 -3.30 9.64
N PRO A 27 5.63 -4.25 8.76
CA PRO A 27 6.18 -3.94 7.46
C PRO A 27 5.30 -2.92 6.72
N SER A 28 5.90 -2.03 5.92
CA SER A 28 5.20 -0.96 5.19
C SER A 28 3.93 -1.45 4.50
N ASP A 29 4.00 -2.65 3.91
CA ASP A 29 2.88 -3.24 3.16
C ASP A 29 1.72 -3.65 4.06
N ALA A 30 2.02 -4.32 5.18
CA ALA A 30 0.99 -4.72 6.14
C ALA A 30 0.38 -3.50 6.84
N ALA A 31 1.19 -2.45 7.06
CA ALA A 31 0.71 -1.20 7.63
C ALA A 31 -0.20 -0.44 6.66
N ALA A 32 0.07 -0.48 5.34
CA ALA A 32 -0.78 0.12 4.32
C ALA A 32 -2.14 -0.59 4.24
N GLU A 33 -2.14 -1.92 4.21
CA GLU A 33 -3.37 -2.74 4.21
C GLU A 33 -4.24 -2.49 5.44
N LEU A 34 -3.63 -2.46 6.64
CA LEU A 34 -4.35 -2.15 7.89
C LEU A 34 -5.00 -0.76 7.84
N ARG A 35 -4.27 0.25 7.34
CA ARG A 35 -4.81 1.61 7.21
C ARG A 35 -5.93 1.69 6.19
N GLY A 36 -5.87 0.91 5.11
CA GLY A 36 -6.97 0.79 4.15
C GLY A 36 -8.25 0.30 4.83
N VAL A 37 -8.17 -0.78 5.61
CA VAL A 37 -9.32 -1.30 6.36
C VAL A 37 -9.85 -0.28 7.37
N MET A 38 -8.96 0.36 8.14
CA MET A 38 -9.36 1.39 9.11
C MET A 38 -10.07 2.57 8.43
N LEU A 39 -9.57 3.02 7.27
CA LEU A 39 -10.18 4.10 6.52
C LEU A 39 -11.54 3.70 5.95
N GLY A 40 -11.70 2.46 5.46
CA GLY A 40 -12.99 1.94 5.03
C GLY A 40 -14.02 1.99 6.16
N ASN A 41 -13.69 1.43 7.33
CA ASN A 41 -14.58 1.44 8.49
C ASN A 41 -14.98 2.86 8.95
N LEU A 42 -14.09 3.85 8.79
CA LEU A 42 -14.41 5.24 9.11
C LEU A 42 -15.36 5.85 8.08
N LEU A 43 -15.14 5.58 6.79
CA LEU A 43 -16.01 6.07 5.73
C LEU A 43 -17.40 5.43 5.81
N ASP A 44 -17.50 4.15 6.19
CA ASP A 44 -18.77 3.49 6.47
C ASP A 44 -19.51 4.20 7.61
N GLN A 45 -18.84 4.51 8.73
CA GLN A 45 -19.46 5.28 9.83
C GLN A 45 -19.94 6.67 9.41
N VAL A 46 -19.25 7.33 8.45
CA VAL A 46 -19.68 8.62 7.90
C VAL A 46 -20.86 8.45 6.92
N ALA A 47 -20.94 7.31 6.24
CA ALA A 47 -22.02 6.97 5.33
C ALA A 47 -23.28 6.49 6.08
N GLU A 48 -23.12 5.87 7.24
CA GLU A 48 -24.21 5.33 8.05
C GLU A 48 -25.07 6.44 8.67
N PRO A 49 -26.40 6.33 8.59
CA PRO A 49 -27.34 7.31 9.14
C PRO A 49 -27.57 7.06 10.63
N ASP A 50 -26.51 7.10 11.45
CA ASP A 50 -26.64 6.78 12.87
C ASP A 50 -27.12 7.99 13.68
N GLY A 51 -28.44 8.23 13.67
CA GLY A 51 -29.20 9.08 14.61
C GLY A 51 -28.91 10.60 14.60
N LEU A 52 -27.77 11.04 14.12
CA LEU A 52 -27.45 12.43 13.83
C LEU A 52 -28.05 12.75 12.46
N GLN A 53 -29.01 13.67 12.48
CA GLN A 53 -29.68 14.24 11.31
C GLN A 53 -28.76 14.24 10.07
N PRO A 54 -29.22 13.81 8.89
CA PRO A 54 -28.42 13.76 7.68
C PRO A 54 -27.96 15.18 7.33
N ALA A 55 -26.84 15.61 7.88
CA ALA A 55 -26.47 17.02 7.84
C ALA A 55 -26.12 17.44 6.40
N ASP A 56 -25.71 16.51 5.55
CA ASP A 56 -25.53 16.76 4.13
C ASP A 56 -25.54 15.45 3.32
N LEU A 57 -26.53 15.26 2.44
CA LEU A 57 -26.51 14.22 1.41
C LEU A 57 -25.19 14.21 0.62
N ARG A 58 -24.59 15.39 0.44
CA ARG A 58 -23.28 15.58 -0.18
C ARG A 58 -22.15 14.87 0.56
N VAL A 59 -22.15 14.90 1.90
CA VAL A 59 -21.16 14.20 2.72
C VAL A 59 -21.30 12.69 2.53
N ARG A 60 -22.53 12.19 2.48
CA ARG A 60 -22.80 10.77 2.24
C ARG A 60 -22.35 10.30 0.86
N ILE A 61 -22.64 11.10 -0.18
CA ILE A 61 -22.16 10.85 -1.55
C ILE A 61 -20.63 10.87 -1.59
N ALA A 62 -19.99 11.82 -0.90
CA ALA A 62 -18.54 11.90 -0.82
C ALA A 62 -17.93 10.69 -0.10
N ALA A 63 -18.55 10.21 0.98
CA ALA A 63 -18.11 9.01 1.70
C ALA A 63 -18.16 7.75 0.82
N TYR A 64 -19.28 7.51 0.12
CA TYR A 64 -19.38 6.40 -0.83
C TYR A 64 -18.40 6.53 -2.00
N SER A 65 -18.19 7.74 -2.49
CA SER A 65 -17.21 8.00 -3.56
C SER A 65 -15.78 7.72 -3.08
N ALA A 66 -15.46 8.11 -1.85
CA ALA A 66 -14.17 7.83 -1.22
C ALA A 66 -13.95 6.33 -0.98
N LEU A 67 -14.99 5.58 -0.59
CA LEU A 67 -14.93 4.11 -0.46
C LEU A 67 -14.59 3.44 -1.80
N ALA A 68 -15.26 3.84 -2.88
CA ALA A 68 -14.98 3.30 -4.21
C ALA A 68 -13.53 3.58 -4.66
N LEU A 69 -13.03 4.79 -4.42
CA LEU A 69 -11.63 5.14 -4.71
C LEU A 69 -10.65 4.36 -3.83
N LEU A 70 -10.98 4.13 -2.57
CA LEU A 70 -10.15 3.36 -1.64
C LEU A 70 -9.99 1.91 -2.12
N ASP A 71 -11.08 1.26 -2.55
CA ASP A 71 -11.04 -0.09 -3.11
C ASP A 71 -10.14 -0.18 -4.35
N GLU A 72 -10.27 0.79 -5.27
CA GLU A 72 -9.41 0.87 -6.44
C GLU A 72 -7.93 1.05 -6.04
N MET A 73 -7.65 1.93 -5.09
CA MET A 73 -6.29 2.17 -4.60
C MET A 73 -5.67 0.92 -3.96
N VAL A 74 -6.45 0.13 -3.20
CA VAL A 74 -5.98 -1.15 -2.61
C VAL A 74 -5.62 -2.15 -3.71
N VAL A 75 -6.44 -2.25 -4.76
CA VAL A 75 -6.16 -3.15 -5.90
C VAL A 75 -4.88 -2.72 -6.62
N LEU A 76 -4.73 -1.42 -6.93
CA LEU A 76 -3.53 -0.88 -7.58
C LEU A 76 -2.27 -1.11 -6.73
N TYR A 77 -2.39 -0.92 -5.42
CA TYR A 77 -1.30 -1.15 -4.48
C TYR A 77 -0.83 -2.60 -4.46
N ARG A 78 -1.75 -3.55 -4.31
CA ARG A 78 -1.44 -4.98 -4.32
C ARG A 78 -0.84 -5.44 -5.65
N ARG A 79 -1.33 -4.87 -6.75
CA ARG A 79 -0.77 -5.11 -8.08
C ARG A 79 0.68 -4.61 -8.18
N ALA A 80 0.96 -3.38 -7.77
CA ALA A 80 2.31 -2.83 -7.77
C ALA A 80 3.27 -3.67 -6.91
N LEU A 81 2.83 -4.13 -5.73
CA LEU A 81 3.62 -5.05 -4.90
C LEU A 81 3.91 -6.38 -5.61
N SER A 82 2.91 -6.92 -6.31
CA SER A 82 3.05 -8.17 -7.06
C SER A 82 4.00 -8.02 -8.25
N GLU A 83 3.97 -6.88 -8.95
CA GLU A 83 4.88 -6.56 -10.05
C GLU A 83 6.34 -6.44 -9.57
N VAL A 84 6.57 -5.77 -8.43
CA VAL A 84 7.91 -5.67 -7.81
C VAL A 84 8.43 -7.05 -7.37
N ARG A 85 7.58 -7.91 -6.81
CA ARG A 85 7.96 -9.25 -6.34
C ARG A 85 8.08 -10.28 -7.47
N GLY A 86 7.24 -10.17 -8.50
CA GLY A 86 7.20 -11.06 -9.66
C GLY A 86 8.15 -10.68 -10.79
N GLY A 87 8.70 -9.47 -10.76
CA GLY A 87 9.62 -8.92 -11.76
C GLY A 87 11.08 -9.34 -11.62
N ALA A 88 11.42 -10.25 -10.69
CA ALA A 88 12.75 -10.85 -10.69
C ALA A 88 12.93 -11.65 -12.00
N PRO A 89 13.81 -11.20 -12.92
CA PRO A 89 14.05 -11.96 -14.13
C PRO A 89 14.55 -13.32 -13.68
N ARG A 90 13.84 -14.38 -14.06
CA ARG A 90 14.39 -15.73 -14.05
C ARG A 90 15.67 -15.63 -14.86
N SER A 91 16.81 -15.55 -14.18
CA SER A 91 18.12 -15.60 -14.81
C SER A 91 18.10 -16.87 -15.64
N ASN A 92 18.07 -16.73 -16.96
CA ASN A 92 18.14 -17.83 -17.91
C ASN A 92 19.24 -18.77 -17.45
N ALA A 93 18.85 -19.94 -16.94
CA ALA A 93 19.78 -21.04 -16.74
C ALA A 93 20.33 -21.35 -18.13
N LYS A 94 21.56 -20.89 -18.36
CA LYS A 94 22.33 -21.06 -19.57
C LYS A 94 22.30 -22.55 -19.94
N HIS A 95 21.70 -22.84 -21.08
CA HIS A 95 21.83 -24.10 -21.80
C HIS A 95 23.34 -24.33 -22.03
N GLN A 96 23.91 -25.37 -21.42
CA GLN A 96 25.17 -25.96 -21.86
C GLN A 96 24.87 -27.38 -22.37
N PRO A 97 24.89 -27.62 -23.69
CA PRO A 97 24.98 -28.96 -24.22
C PRO A 97 26.46 -29.36 -24.15
N GLY A 98 26.82 -30.13 -23.11
CA GLY A 98 28.11 -30.79 -23.04
C GLY A 98 28.12 -32.00 -23.96
N HIS A 99 28.45 -31.80 -25.24
CA HIS A 99 28.98 -32.88 -26.07
C HIS A 99 30.45 -33.12 -25.69
N GLY A 100 30.76 -34.33 -25.25
CA GLY A 100 32.11 -34.81 -25.03
C GLY A 100 32.14 -36.33 -25.10
N SER A 101 32.38 -36.84 -26.30
CA SER A 101 32.70 -38.24 -26.58
C SER A 101 33.95 -38.69 -25.80
N SER A 102 33.93 -39.90 -25.24
CA SER A 102 35.13 -40.71 -24.98
C SER A 102 34.68 -42.18 -24.90
N THR A 103 34.75 -42.90 -26.03
CA THR A 103 35.84 -43.84 -26.40
C THR A 103 36.05 -45.01 -25.44
N VAL A 104 35.75 -46.18 -26.01
CA VAL A 104 36.13 -47.56 -25.66
C VAL A 104 37.53 -47.70 -25.07
N GLU A 105 37.67 -48.53 -24.01
CA GLU A 105 38.80 -49.39 -23.59
C GLU A 105 38.23 -50.26 -22.43
N ARG A 106 37.85 -51.54 -22.58
CA ARG A 106 38.61 -52.80 -22.71
C ARG A 106 39.71 -53.02 -21.65
N ALA A 107 39.71 -54.24 -21.09
CA ALA A 107 40.73 -54.94 -20.27
C ALA A 107 40.76 -54.57 -18.77
N GLU A 108 40.34 -55.45 -17.85
CA GLU A 108 41.11 -56.46 -17.07
C GLU A 108 40.83 -56.14 -15.59
N GLY A 109 40.69 -57.00 -14.59
CA GLY A 109 40.69 -58.44 -14.38
C GLY A 109 40.30 -58.72 -12.91
N ARG A 110 39.78 -59.92 -12.65
CA ARG A 110 39.77 -60.79 -11.43
C ARG A 110 39.91 -60.23 -10.00
N PRO A 111 39.33 -60.91 -8.99
CA PRO A 111 39.78 -62.24 -8.53
C PRO A 111 38.84 -63.41 -8.83
#